data_AF-D9WYV9-F1
#
_entry.id   AF-D9WYV9-F1
#
_cell.length_a   1.000
_cell.length_b   1.000
_cell.length_c   1.000
_cell.angle_alpha   90.00
_cell.angle_beta   90.00
_cell.angle_gamma   90.00
#
_symmetry.space_group_name_H-M   'P 1'
#
loop_
_entity.id
_entity.type
_entity.pdbx_description
1 polymer ?
#
loop_
_entity_poly.entity_id
_entity_poly.type
_entity_poly.pdbx_seq_one_letter_code
_entity_poly.pdbx_strand_id
1 'polypeptide(L)'
;MVGDISFRSTVHAERLRFTQEPQTAVRFPGTGNRESTSHSDRTHLPAPVTPGQDYRDITVTYHLATRLTVGSGEPTRSGPRGRRGSGPLRRGRRR
;
A
#
# COMPACT_ATOMS: atom_id res chain seq x y z
N MET A 1 5.78 -3.42 14.38
CA MET A 1 4.94 -2.22 14.12
C MET A 1 3.49 -2.68 14.06
N VAL A 2 2.57 -2.01 14.76
CA VAL A 2 1.13 -2.19 14.53
C VAL A 2 0.74 -1.19 13.43
N GLY A 3 0.26 -1.69 12.29
CA GLY A 3 -0.16 -0.86 11.15
C GLY A 3 -1.67 -0.60 11.17
N ASP A 4 -2.12 0.42 10.45
CA ASP A 4 -3.55 0.69 10.21
C ASP A 4 -4.16 -0.41 9.33
N ILE A 5 -3.34 -0.97 8.43
CA ILE A 5 -3.68 -2.10 7.57
C ILE A 5 -2.62 -3.17 7.78
N SER A 6 -3.06 -4.41 7.96
CA SER A 6 -2.19 -5.58 8.01
C SER A 6 -2.71 -6.70 7.12
N PHE A 7 -1.81 -7.39 6.45
CA PHE A 7 -2.09 -8.60 5.69
C PHE A 7 -1.15 -9.72 6.13
N ARG A 8 -1.74 -10.87 6.46
CA ARG A 8 -1.01 -12.09 6.80
C ARG A 8 -1.50 -13.22 5.93
N SER A 9 -0.57 -13.98 5.37
CA SER A 9 -0.89 -15.17 4.58
C SER A 9 0.09 -16.29 4.91
N THR A 10 -0.40 -17.53 4.85
CA THR A 10 0.44 -18.73 4.90
C THR A 10 0.14 -19.56 3.67
N VAL A 11 1.19 -19.91 2.94
CA VAL A 11 1.12 -20.77 1.75
C VAL A 11 1.88 -22.04 2.03
N HIS A 12 1.26 -23.18 1.72
CA HIS A 12 1.86 -24.51 1.79
C HIS A 12 1.95 -25.10 0.39
N ALA A 13 3.05 -25.76 0.08
CA ALA A 13 3.22 -26.50 -1.17
C ALA A 13 4.04 -27.77 -0.96
N GLU A 14 3.55 -28.90 -1.45
CA GLU A 14 4.27 -30.18 -1.40
C GLU A 14 5.46 -30.19 -2.36
N ARG A 15 5.32 -29.56 -3.53
CA ARG A 15 6.40 -29.42 -4.52
C ARG A 15 6.29 -28.08 -5.25
N LEU A 16 7.43 -27.42 -5.45
CA LEU A 16 7.53 -26.18 -6.21
C LEU A 16 8.84 -26.14 -7.00
N ARG A 17 8.77 -25.66 -8.24
CA ARG A 17 9.93 -25.42 -9.08
C ARG A 17 9.80 -24.07 -9.76
N PHE A 18 10.78 -23.21 -9.53
CA PHE A 18 10.89 -21.92 -10.22
C PHE A 18 11.66 -22.12 -11.53
N THR A 19 11.06 -21.78 -12.66
CA THR A 19 11.76 -21.80 -13.96
C THR A 19 12.76 -20.65 -14.09
N GLN A 20 12.48 -19.52 -13.43
CA GLN A 20 13.31 -18.33 -13.32
C GLN A 20 13.20 -17.75 -11.91
N GLU A 21 14.16 -16.93 -11.50
CA GLU A 21 14.09 -16.25 -10.20
C GLU A 21 12.86 -15.33 -10.13
N PRO A 22 12.00 -15.43 -9.10
CA PRO A 22 10.80 -14.63 -9.01
C PRO A 22 11.11 -13.16 -8.70
N GLN A 23 10.60 -12.25 -9.53
CA GLN A 23 10.64 -10.82 -9.28
C GLN A 23 9.36 -10.39 -8.54
N THR A 24 9.49 -10.01 -7.28
CA THR A 24 8.34 -9.62 -6.44
C THR A 24 8.46 -8.19 -5.96
N ALA A 25 7.33 -7.46 -5.94
CA ALA A 25 7.25 -6.11 -5.41
C ALA A 25 5.88 -5.84 -4.80
N VAL A 26 5.87 -5.16 -3.65
CA VAL A 26 4.65 -4.61 -3.06
C VAL A 26 4.49 -3.18 -3.53
N ARG A 27 3.31 -2.85 -4.06
CA ARG A 27 2.97 -1.52 -4.54
C ARG A 27 1.68 -1.06 -3.87
N PHE A 28 1.59 0.24 -3.65
CA PHE A 28 0.45 0.86 -3.00
C PHE A 28 -0.03 2.03 -3.86
N PRO A 29 -0.95 1.79 -4.81
CA PRO A 29 -1.53 2.87 -5.59
C PRO A 29 -2.35 3.79 -4.68
N GLY A 30 -2.14 5.11 -4.75
CA GLY A 30 -2.83 6.11 -3.93
C GLY A 30 -1.91 7.20 -3.36
N THR A 31 -2.52 8.28 -2.87
CA THR A 31 -1.83 9.44 -2.27
C THR A 31 -1.63 9.24 -0.75
N GLY A 32 -0.80 10.10 -0.13
CA GLY A 32 -0.50 10.04 1.30
C GLY A 32 0.83 9.36 1.63
N ASN A 33 1.53 9.98 2.59
CA ASN A 33 2.77 9.43 3.14
C ASN A 33 2.46 8.20 3.99
N ARG A 34 3.35 7.21 3.96
CA ARG A 34 3.14 5.96 4.67
C ARG A 34 4.46 5.34 5.08
N GLU A 35 4.38 4.55 6.14
CA GLU A 35 5.42 3.61 6.54
C GLU A 35 4.90 2.20 6.28
N SER A 36 5.74 1.34 5.70
CA SER A 36 5.35 -0.02 5.36
C SER A 36 6.48 -0.99 5.61
N THR A 37 6.14 -2.14 6.17
CA THR A 37 7.05 -3.28 6.36
C THR A 37 6.46 -4.50 5.66
N SER A 38 7.28 -5.19 4.87
CA SER A 38 6.95 -6.44 4.19
C SER A 38 8.06 -7.45 4.44
N HIS A 39 7.70 -8.68 4.85
CA HIS A 39 8.66 -9.75 5.09
C HIS A 39 8.02 -11.13 4.90
N SER A 40 8.85 -12.14 4.64
CA SER A 40 8.47 -13.54 4.57
C SER A 40 9.36 -14.40 5.46
N ASP A 41 8.75 -15.20 6.32
CA ASP A 41 9.42 -16.34 6.93
C ASP A 41 9.21 -17.57 6.04
N ARG A 42 10.30 -18.32 5.81
CA ARG A 42 10.33 -19.42 4.85
C ARG A 42 10.90 -20.66 5.49
N THR A 43 10.20 -21.78 5.31
CA THR A 43 10.68 -23.11 5.66
C THR A 43 10.91 -23.91 4.37
N HIS A 44 12.08 -24.55 4.27
CA HIS A 44 12.53 -25.32 3.10
C HIS A 44 12.54 -24.56 1.76
N LEU A 45 12.63 -23.23 1.81
CA LEU A 45 12.74 -22.39 0.63
C LEU A 45 13.71 -21.22 0.89
N PRO A 46 14.90 -21.21 0.25
CA PRO A 46 15.89 -20.16 0.48
C PRO A 46 15.47 -18.81 -0.10
N ALA A 47 16.20 -17.76 0.30
CA ALA A 47 16.14 -16.44 -0.31
C ALA A 47 17.59 -16.00 -0.63
N PRO A 48 17.99 -15.88 -1.91
CA PRO A 48 17.21 -16.14 -3.14
C PRO A 48 16.95 -17.63 -3.41
N VAL A 49 16.05 -17.93 -4.36
CA VAL A 49 15.81 -19.30 -4.87
C VAL A 49 16.68 -19.58 -6.09
N THR A 50 16.97 -20.85 -6.34
CA THR A 50 17.75 -21.32 -7.50
C THR A 50 16.81 -21.78 -8.61
N PRO A 51 16.88 -21.19 -9.82
CA PRO A 51 16.10 -21.67 -10.96
C PRO A 51 16.36 -23.14 -11.28
N GLY A 52 15.31 -23.88 -11.63
CA GLY A 52 15.38 -25.30 -12.00
C GLY A 52 15.46 -26.28 -10.83
N GLN A 53 15.68 -25.81 -9.60
CA GLN A 53 15.67 -26.66 -8.40
C GLN A 53 14.24 -27.06 -8.02
N ASP A 54 14.07 -28.33 -7.65
CA ASP A 54 12.84 -28.82 -7.03
C ASP A 54 12.91 -28.61 -5.51
N TYR A 55 11.91 -27.93 -4.97
CA TYR A 55 11.70 -27.72 -3.53
C TYR A 55 10.50 -28.54 -3.06
N ARG A 56 10.52 -28.99 -1.80
CA ARG A 56 9.50 -29.85 -1.21
C ARG A 56 9.13 -29.40 0.19
N ASP A 57 7.89 -29.71 0.59
CA ASP A 57 7.35 -29.45 1.94
C ASP A 57 7.59 -28.01 2.39
N ILE A 58 7.16 -27.08 1.53
CA ILE A 58 7.44 -25.66 1.65
C ILE A 58 6.34 -25.00 2.45
N THR A 59 6.74 -24.12 3.36
CA THR A 59 5.83 -23.16 3.99
C THR A 59 6.40 -21.77 3.86
N VAL A 60 5.56 -20.83 3.39
CA VAL A 60 5.87 -19.41 3.35
C VAL A 60 4.83 -18.67 4.17
N THR A 61 5.27 -18.01 5.24
CA THR A 61 4.43 -17.11 6.02
C THR A 61 4.79 -15.68 5.65
N TYR A 62 3.84 -14.96 5.09
CA TYR A 62 4.01 -13.59 4.64
C TYR A 62 3.31 -12.61 5.58
N HIS A 63 4.02 -11.52 5.87
CA HIS A 63 3.56 -10.44 6.73
C HIS A 63 3.74 -9.10 6.04
N LEU A 64 2.66 -8.33 5.97
CA LEU A 64 2.65 -6.95 5.55
C LEU A 64 1.93 -6.11 6.60
N ALA A 65 2.54 -4.99 6.98
CA ALA A 65 1.91 -3.98 7.81
C ALA A 65 2.20 -2.60 7.23
N THR A 66 1.18 -1.77 7.16
CA THR A 66 1.27 -0.41 6.61
C THR A 66 0.54 0.57 7.52
N ARG A 67 1.15 1.72 7.74
CA ARG A 67 0.59 2.83 8.50
C ARG A 67 0.54 4.08 7.62
N LEU A 68 -0.61 4.73 7.56
CA LEU A 68 -0.75 6.04 6.94
C LEU A 68 -0.20 7.09 7.91
N THR A 69 0.77 7.87 7.46
CA THR A 69 1.32 8.97 8.26
C THR A 69 0.68 10.27 7.81
N VAL A 70 0.12 11.03 8.75
CA VAL A 70 -0.33 12.39 8.46
C VAL A 70 0.90 13.22 8.13
N GLY A 71 1.06 13.57 6.86
CA GLY A 71 2.03 14.59 6.48
C GLY A 71 1.62 15.89 7.18
N SER A 72 2.52 16.49 7.95
CA SER A 72 2.39 17.86 8.44
C SER A 72 2.35 18.81 7.24
N GLY A 73 1.20 18.97 6.58
CA GLY A 73 1.16 19.72 5.33
C GLY A 73 -0.15 19.77 4.55
N GLU A 74 -1.31 19.38 5.09
CA GLU A 74 -2.58 19.82 4.49
C GLU A 74 -3.41 20.55 5.55
N PRO A 75 -3.69 21.86 5.37
CA PRO A 75 -4.68 22.50 6.20
C PRO A 75 -6.00 21.79 5.94
N THR A 76 -6.64 21.31 7.01
CA THR A 76 -8.05 20.90 6.97
C THR A 76 -8.80 21.93 6.15
N ARG A 77 -9.37 21.52 5.00
CA ARG A 77 -10.25 22.40 4.22
C ARG A 77 -11.47 22.68 5.10
N SER A 78 -11.38 23.74 5.90
CA SER A 78 -12.48 24.36 6.60
C SER A 78 -13.41 24.90 5.52
N GLY A 79 -14.36 24.09 5.07
CA GLY A 79 -15.38 24.52 4.13
C GLY A 79 -16.16 25.69 4.73
N PRO A 80 -16.38 26.81 4.01
CA PRO A 80 -17.14 27.90 4.57
C PRO A 80 -18.60 27.49 4.72
N ARG A 81 -19.09 27.46 5.96
CA ARG A 81 -20.52 27.58 6.26
C ARG A 81 -20.93 29.04 6.02
N GLY A 82 -21.75 29.28 5.01
CA GLY A 82 -22.40 30.58 4.77
C GLY A 82 -23.26 30.53 3.51
N ARG A 83 -24.48 30.00 3.61
CA ARG A 83 -25.76 30.75 3.67
C ARG A 83 -26.05 31.65 2.45
N ARG A 84 -27.19 31.30 1.83
CA ARG A 84 -27.94 32.00 0.78
C ARG A 84 -28.06 33.52 1.04
N GLY A 85 -27.97 34.31 -0.03
CA GLY A 85 -28.31 35.74 -0.03
C GLY A 85 -28.21 36.36 -1.42
N SER A 86 -29.34 36.36 -2.14
CA SER A 86 -29.64 37.07 -3.39
C SER A 86 -29.50 38.60 -3.27
N GLY A 87 -28.95 39.27 -4.30
CA GLY A 87 -28.95 40.73 -4.48
C GLY A 87 -28.47 41.16 -5.87
N PRO A 88 -29.05 42.22 -6.50
CA PRO A 88 -29.16 42.32 -7.96
C PRO A 88 -27.97 42.97 -8.68
N LEU A 89 -27.89 42.71 -9.99
CA LEU A 89 -27.03 43.39 -10.95
C LEU A 89 -27.19 44.92 -10.89
N ARG A 90 -26.08 45.65 -10.80
CA ARG A 90 -26.01 47.07 -11.17
C ARG A 90 -24.96 47.30 -12.24
N ARG A 91 -25.44 47.84 -13.37
CA ARG A 91 -24.68 48.38 -14.50
C ARG A 91 -23.81 49.57 -14.09
N GLY A 92 -22.63 49.71 -14.70
CA GLY A 92 -21.81 50.91 -14.66
C GLY A 92 -20.74 50.90 -15.76
N ARG A 93 -20.86 51.82 -16.72
CA ARG A 93 -20.09 52.00 -17.97
C ARG A 93 -18.70 52.63 -17.77
N ARG A 94 -17.93 52.59 -18.89
CA ARG A 94 -16.79 53.42 -19.37
C ARG A 94 -15.41 52.79 -19.11
N ARG A 95 -14.50 52.72 -20.08
CA ARG A 95 -14.30 53.50 -21.32
C ARG A 95 -14.10 52.61 -22.53
#